data_AF-A0A238IXC9-F1
#
_entry.id   AF-A0A238IXC9-F1
#
_cell.length_a   1.000
_cell.length_b   1.000
_cell.length_c   1.000
_cell.angle_alpha   90.00
_cell.angle_beta   90.00
_cell.angle_gamma   90.00
#
_symmetry.space_group_name_H-M   'P 1'
#
loop_
_entity.id
_entity.type
_entity.pdbx_description
1 polymer ?
#
loop_
_entity_poly.entity_id
_entity_poly.type
_entity_poly.pdbx_seq_one_letter_code
_entity_poly.pdbx_strand_id
1 'polypeptide(L)'
;MSWREYAQRRQWESISISKLSVQEMFECLEILASVLPNVTRGDGVETYIDKINSNEAQGMEEYHASSLFHQLRRRYEIFTNRKGLGQPFRDEVSLAIQSLREVGIEYEGMHETYLYLDSDGDWIQLEGDVGKAILARDDSWEEELFFQEREGSISIRDGTLELRRRRDLYPWRYSKMLHTWWKIGFFPENSKVDHAICLLDSYRQFQSKLLGILSGEGFLEASFGNRGRRAADAIHLSRDAYWIGREYEAILKKEYEPHAVRGLKTIKGAQESAKAINAKHAKMRNLRFRRMEHLVPALGVDRAAAQCETEGLGKWESIKRQWNRYKKGTP
;
A
#
# COMPACT_ATOMS: atom_id res chain seq x y z
N MET A 1 7.47 40.82 -27.60
CA MET A 1 6.03 41.05 -27.47
C MET A 1 5.53 40.18 -26.32
N SER A 2 4.83 40.76 -25.35
CA SER A 2 4.29 40.03 -24.20
C SER A 2 3.08 39.18 -24.61
N TRP A 3 2.72 38.16 -23.82
CA TRP A 3 1.53 37.34 -24.11
C TRP A 3 0.24 38.18 -24.08
N ARG A 4 0.18 39.23 -23.25
CA ARG A 4 -0.95 40.17 -23.18
C ARG A 4 -1.10 40.99 -24.47
N GLU A 5 0.00 41.40 -25.08
CA GLU A 5 0.00 42.09 -26.37
C GLU A 5 -0.51 41.18 -27.50
N TYR A 6 -0.11 39.91 -27.51
CA TYR A 6 -0.66 38.91 -28.45
C TYR A 6 -2.16 38.67 -28.21
N ALA A 7 -2.60 38.58 -26.96
CA ALA A 7 -4.00 38.41 -26.61
C ALA A 7 -4.86 39.60 -27.04
N GLN A 8 -4.38 40.84 -26.83
CA GLN A 8 -5.07 42.06 -27.30
C GLN A 8 -5.22 42.09 -28.83
N ARG A 9 -4.22 41.59 -29.56
CA ARG A 9 -4.24 41.45 -31.01
C ARG A 9 -4.94 40.19 -31.51
N ARG A 10 -5.47 39.35 -30.61
CA ARG A 10 -6.11 38.07 -30.92
C ARG A 10 -5.20 37.09 -31.69
N GLN A 11 -3.89 37.19 -31.48
CA GLN A 11 -2.87 36.31 -32.07
C GLN A 11 -2.57 35.13 -31.14
N TRP A 12 -3.59 34.29 -30.91
CA TRP A 12 -3.58 33.24 -29.89
C TRP A 12 -2.49 32.18 -30.13
N GLU A 13 -2.22 31.86 -31.40
CA GLU A 13 -1.20 30.91 -31.83
C GLU A 13 0.23 31.33 -31.46
N SER A 14 0.45 32.62 -31.20
CA SER A 14 1.76 33.16 -30.82
C SER A 14 2.03 33.08 -29.30
N ILE A 15 1.03 32.71 -28.50
CA ILE A 15 1.16 32.62 -27.04
C ILE A 15 1.77 31.28 -26.64
N SER A 16 3.01 31.32 -26.12
CA SER A 16 3.72 30.14 -25.64
C SER A 16 3.33 29.79 -24.20
N ILE A 17 2.52 28.73 -24.05
CA ILE A 17 2.02 28.25 -22.76
C ILE A 17 3.14 27.94 -21.75
N SER A 18 4.29 27.42 -22.21
CA SER A 18 5.42 27.05 -21.34
C SER A 18 6.09 28.24 -20.66
N LYS A 19 5.85 29.47 -21.14
CA LYS A 19 6.45 30.70 -20.61
C LYS A 19 5.53 31.44 -19.63
N LEU A 20 4.30 30.98 -19.43
CA LEU A 20 3.34 31.62 -18.52
C LEU A 20 3.52 31.13 -17.09
N SER A 21 3.45 32.03 -16.12
CA SER A 21 3.25 31.68 -14.71
C SER A 21 1.82 31.22 -14.43
N VAL A 22 1.55 30.62 -13.26
CA VAL A 22 0.19 30.16 -12.89
C VAL A 22 -0.82 31.32 -12.86
N GLN A 23 -0.41 32.48 -12.36
CA GLN A 23 -1.26 33.68 -12.34
C GLN A 23 -1.57 34.17 -13.76
N GLU A 24 -0.57 34.17 -14.65
CA GLU A 24 -0.76 34.55 -16.04
C GLU A 24 -1.58 33.55 -16.83
N MET A 25 -1.49 32.24 -16.51
CA MET A 25 -2.37 31.23 -17.08
C MET A 25 -3.82 31.50 -16.68
N PHE A 26 -4.08 31.85 -15.41
CA PHE A 26 -5.42 32.20 -14.94
C PHE A 26 -5.97 33.44 -15.66
N GLU A 27 -5.21 34.53 -15.71
CA GLU A 27 -5.63 35.75 -16.41
C GLU A 27 -5.88 35.49 -17.91
N CYS A 28 -5.01 34.70 -18.56
CA CYS A 28 -5.20 34.33 -19.96
C CYS A 28 -6.46 33.48 -20.17
N LEU A 29 -6.79 32.60 -19.22
CA LEU A 29 -8.04 31.82 -19.25
C LEU A 29 -9.28 32.70 -19.11
N GLU A 30 -9.26 33.70 -18.23
CA GLU A 30 -10.38 34.65 -18.10
C GLU A 30 -10.60 35.44 -19.39
N ILE A 31 -9.51 35.91 -20.02
CA ILE A 31 -9.58 36.61 -21.31
C ILE A 31 -10.17 35.68 -22.38
N LEU A 32 -9.65 34.46 -22.52
CA LEU A 32 -10.15 33.49 -23.50
C LEU A 32 -11.61 33.10 -23.23
N ALA A 33 -11.99 32.96 -21.96
CA ALA A 33 -13.37 32.67 -21.58
C ALA A 33 -14.33 33.82 -21.94
N SER A 34 -13.86 35.06 -21.97
CA SER A 34 -14.68 36.22 -22.36
C SER A 34 -14.94 36.29 -23.88
N VAL A 35 -14.02 35.76 -24.69
CA VAL A 35 -14.12 35.82 -26.17
C VAL A 35 -14.73 34.56 -26.78
N LEU A 36 -14.63 33.41 -26.12
CA LEU A 36 -15.16 32.15 -26.63
C LEU A 36 -16.65 31.98 -26.35
N PRO A 37 -17.45 31.54 -27.35
CA PRO A 37 -18.86 31.24 -27.14
C PRO A 37 -19.06 30.11 -26.13
N ASN A 38 -20.18 30.19 -25.43
CA ASN A 38 -20.70 29.12 -24.58
C ASN A 38 -21.52 28.15 -25.43
N VAL A 39 -21.38 26.85 -25.16
CA VAL A 39 -22.17 25.76 -25.73
C VAL A 39 -22.77 24.96 -24.59
N THR A 40 -24.06 24.66 -24.71
CA THR A 40 -24.70 23.72 -23.78
C THR A 40 -24.34 22.31 -24.23
N ARG A 41 -23.61 21.59 -23.39
CA ARG A 41 -23.29 20.18 -23.56
C ARG A 41 -24.18 19.36 -22.64
N GLY A 42 -24.32 18.08 -22.96
CA GLY A 42 -24.95 17.12 -22.07
C GLY A 42 -24.67 15.71 -22.50
N ASP A 43 -24.65 14.80 -21.54
CA ASP A 43 -24.48 13.36 -21.75
C ASP A 43 -25.82 12.61 -21.81
N GLY A 44 -26.93 13.36 -21.84
CA GLY A 44 -28.30 12.85 -21.81
C GLY A 44 -28.88 12.71 -20.40
N VAL A 45 -28.08 12.90 -19.34
CA VAL A 45 -28.51 12.88 -17.94
C VAL A 45 -28.36 14.27 -17.31
N GLU A 46 -27.25 14.93 -17.56
CA GLU A 46 -26.98 16.29 -17.10
C GLU A 46 -26.65 17.21 -18.27
N THR A 47 -27.05 18.47 -18.17
CA THR A 47 -26.61 19.53 -19.08
C THR A 47 -25.71 20.50 -18.35
N TYR A 48 -24.63 20.91 -19.01
CA TYR A 48 -23.67 21.87 -18.50
C TYR A 48 -23.24 22.84 -19.60
N ILE A 49 -22.85 24.05 -19.21
CA ILE A 49 -22.36 25.06 -20.14
C ILE A 49 -20.84 24.97 -20.16
N ASP A 50 -20.27 24.77 -21.35
CA ASP A 50 -18.83 24.76 -21.57
C ASP A 50 -18.47 25.67 -22.73
N LYS A 51 -17.17 25.89 -22.97
CA LYS A 51 -16.72 26.57 -24.18
C LYS A 51 -16.78 25.66 -25.40
N ILE A 52 -16.90 26.26 -26.58
CA ILE A 52 -16.75 25.54 -27.84
C ILE A 52 -15.42 24.76 -27.89
N ASN A 53 -15.43 23.65 -28.62
CA ASN A 53 -14.20 22.94 -28.99
C ASN A 53 -13.62 23.55 -30.27
N SER A 54 -12.32 23.32 -30.52
CA SER A 54 -11.68 23.83 -31.74
C SER A 54 -12.38 23.33 -33.02
N ASN A 55 -12.93 22.11 -33.00
CA ASN A 55 -13.67 21.55 -34.14
C ASN A 55 -15.06 22.18 -34.36
N GLU A 56 -15.57 22.95 -33.40
CA GLU A 56 -16.84 23.65 -33.46
C GLU A 56 -16.65 25.14 -33.84
N ALA A 57 -15.41 25.59 -34.01
CA ALA A 57 -15.07 26.96 -34.35
C ALA A 57 -15.53 27.33 -35.76
N GLN A 58 -16.02 28.56 -35.93
CA GLN A 58 -16.49 29.10 -37.21
C GLN A 58 -15.38 29.79 -38.00
N GLY A 59 -14.20 30.00 -37.39
CA GLY A 59 -13.05 30.62 -38.03
C GLY A 59 -11.72 30.30 -37.35
N MET A 60 -10.61 30.67 -37.99
CA MET A 60 -9.26 30.37 -37.51
C MET A 60 -8.91 31.03 -36.19
N GLU A 61 -9.36 32.28 -35.97
CA GLU A 61 -9.15 32.97 -34.70
C GLU A 61 -9.80 32.20 -33.54
N GLU A 62 -11.05 31.81 -33.73
CA GLU A 62 -11.85 31.07 -32.76
C GLU A 62 -11.29 29.65 -32.53
N TYR A 63 -10.78 29.00 -33.58
CA TYR A 63 -10.08 27.73 -33.49
C TYR A 63 -8.84 27.84 -32.60
N HIS A 64 -7.99 28.84 -32.84
CA HIS A 64 -6.77 29.06 -32.06
C HIS A 64 -7.09 29.45 -30.61
N ALA A 65 -8.09 30.31 -30.40
CA ALA A 65 -8.56 30.68 -29.07
C ALA A 65 -9.07 29.47 -28.28
N SER A 66 -9.94 28.63 -28.88
CA SER A 66 -10.46 27.43 -28.23
C SER A 66 -9.36 26.41 -27.94
N SER A 67 -8.44 26.21 -28.90
CA SER A 67 -7.32 25.29 -28.73
C SER A 67 -6.42 25.73 -27.57
N LEU A 68 -6.07 27.01 -27.52
CA LEU A 68 -5.28 27.58 -26.43
C LEU A 68 -6.02 27.50 -25.08
N PHE A 69 -7.33 27.79 -25.06
CA PHE A 69 -8.16 27.71 -23.86
C PHE A 69 -8.14 26.30 -23.24
N HIS A 70 -8.38 25.26 -24.04
CA HIS A 70 -8.38 23.88 -23.55
C HIS A 70 -6.99 23.40 -23.11
N GLN A 71 -5.94 23.80 -23.84
CA GLN A 71 -4.55 23.49 -23.44
C GLN A 71 -4.17 24.18 -22.12
N LEU A 72 -4.53 25.46 -21.96
CA LEU A 72 -4.29 26.22 -20.73
C LEU A 72 -5.12 25.71 -19.57
N ARG A 73 -6.41 25.41 -19.78
CA ARG A 73 -7.32 24.89 -18.75
C ARG A 73 -6.78 23.58 -18.20
N ARG A 74 -6.43 22.63 -19.07
CA ARG A 74 -5.81 21.35 -18.65
C ARG A 74 -4.52 21.57 -17.86
N ARG A 75 -3.65 22.46 -18.32
CA ARG A 75 -2.37 22.74 -17.64
C ARG A 75 -2.56 23.46 -16.31
N TYR A 76 -3.48 24.43 -16.25
CA TYR A 76 -3.85 25.16 -15.05
C TYR A 76 -4.51 24.23 -14.03
N GLU A 77 -5.41 23.35 -14.45
CA GLU A 77 -5.99 22.29 -13.62
C GLU A 77 -4.90 21.37 -13.07
N ILE A 78 -3.86 21.00 -13.83
CA ILE A 78 -2.71 20.25 -13.28
C ILE A 78 -1.98 21.06 -12.20
N PHE A 79 -1.71 22.36 -12.42
CA PHE A 79 -1.01 23.20 -11.44
C PHE A 79 -1.84 23.52 -10.19
N THR A 80 -3.14 23.67 -10.34
CA THR A 80 -4.07 23.99 -9.24
C THR A 80 -4.58 22.75 -8.52
N ASN A 81 -4.80 21.63 -9.21
CA ASN A 81 -5.05 20.33 -8.58
C ASN A 81 -3.79 19.75 -7.91
N ARG A 82 -2.58 20.20 -8.26
CA ARG A 82 -1.39 19.97 -7.40
C ARG A 82 -1.51 20.62 -6.01
N LYS A 83 -2.37 21.63 -5.84
CA LYS A 83 -2.73 22.22 -4.54
C LYS A 83 -4.11 21.76 -4.00
N GLY A 84 -5.02 21.30 -4.89
CA GLY A 84 -6.43 20.99 -4.58
C GLY A 84 -6.82 19.51 -4.56
N LEU A 85 -5.99 18.59 -5.05
CA LEU A 85 -6.06 17.19 -4.60
C LEU A 85 -5.57 17.22 -3.15
N GLY A 86 -6.50 17.39 -2.19
CA GLY A 86 -6.19 17.17 -0.78
C GLY A 86 -5.35 15.91 -0.69
N GLN A 87 -4.18 15.97 -0.04
CA GLN A 87 -3.20 14.89 -0.07
C GLN A 87 -3.94 13.56 0.15
N PRO A 88 -4.12 12.73 -0.89
CA PRO A 88 -4.86 11.50 -0.71
C PRO A 88 -4.09 10.71 0.35
N PHE A 89 -4.83 10.04 1.23
CA PHE A 89 -4.26 9.31 2.35
C PHE A 89 -3.52 10.17 3.38
N ARG A 90 -3.88 11.45 3.55
CA ARG A 90 -3.21 12.37 4.49
C ARG A 90 -3.17 11.80 5.91
N ASP A 91 -4.29 11.28 6.40
CA ASP A 91 -4.42 10.80 7.77
C ASP A 91 -3.60 9.52 7.97
N GLU A 92 -3.61 8.64 6.96
CA GLU A 92 -2.86 7.40 6.90
C GLU A 92 -1.34 7.65 6.88
N VAL A 93 -0.89 8.59 6.04
CA VAL A 93 0.51 9.04 5.98
C VAL A 93 0.91 9.69 7.30
N SER A 94 0.06 10.53 7.87
CA SER A 94 0.33 11.17 9.16
C SER A 94 0.50 10.15 10.29
N LEU A 95 -0.36 9.12 10.33
CA LEU A 95 -0.25 8.03 11.29
C LEU A 95 1.03 7.21 11.10
N ALA A 96 1.41 6.93 9.85
CA ALA A 96 2.64 6.20 9.55
C ALA A 96 3.88 7.00 10.00
N ILE A 97 3.95 8.30 9.70
CA ILE A 97 5.03 9.18 10.16
C ILE A 97 5.08 9.24 11.68
N GLN A 98 3.93 9.36 12.35
CA GLN A 98 3.86 9.33 13.80
C GLN A 98 4.39 8.00 14.37
N SER A 99 4.06 6.87 13.74
CA SER A 99 4.52 5.54 14.15
C SER A 99 6.04 5.39 14.05
N LEU A 100 6.67 6.03 13.05
CA LEU A 100 8.14 6.12 12.95
C LEU A 100 8.75 7.03 14.02
N ARG A 101 8.11 8.17 14.30
CA ARG A 101 8.57 9.10 15.34
C ARG A 101 8.53 8.47 16.73
N GLU A 102 7.57 7.60 17.01
CA GLU A 102 7.50 6.84 18.27
C GLU A 102 8.73 5.97 18.54
N VAL A 103 9.47 5.58 17.49
CA VAL A 103 10.73 4.83 17.59
C VAL A 103 11.97 5.69 17.30
N GLY A 104 11.82 7.02 17.34
CA GLY A 104 12.93 7.96 17.17
C GLY A 104 13.34 8.27 15.73
N ILE A 105 12.52 7.91 14.73
CA ILE A 105 12.83 8.17 13.32
C ILE A 105 12.00 9.36 12.82
N GLU A 106 12.68 10.44 12.42
CA GLU A 106 12.07 11.59 11.75
C GLU A 106 12.03 11.37 10.24
N TYR A 107 10.85 11.02 9.73
CA TYR A 107 10.69 10.70 8.32
C TYR A 107 10.82 11.94 7.42
N GLU A 108 11.86 11.95 6.59
CA GLU A 108 12.12 12.95 5.54
C GLU A 108 11.84 12.39 4.15
N GLY A 109 11.85 11.06 4.01
CA GLY A 109 11.58 10.35 2.77
C GLY A 109 12.29 9.00 2.74
N MET A 110 11.76 8.02 2.01
CA MET A 110 12.32 6.65 1.95
C MET A 110 13.82 6.60 1.59
N HIS A 111 14.27 7.52 0.75
CA HIS A 111 15.65 7.64 0.27
C HIS A 111 16.37 8.87 0.83
N GLU A 112 15.73 9.59 1.73
CA GLU A 112 16.24 10.84 2.30
C GLU A 112 16.49 10.73 3.80
N THR A 113 15.86 9.75 4.46
CA THR A 113 16.13 9.40 5.85
C THR A 113 17.29 8.40 5.93
N TYR A 114 18.37 8.81 6.58
CA TYR A 114 19.58 8.01 6.78
C TYR A 114 19.71 7.60 8.24
N LEU A 115 19.89 6.30 8.46
CA LEU A 115 19.98 5.73 9.80
C LEU A 115 21.27 4.93 9.95
N TYR A 116 21.84 4.93 11.14
CA TYR A 116 22.84 3.98 11.57
C TYR A 116 22.50 3.46 12.97
N LEU A 117 23.18 2.39 13.38
CA LEU A 117 23.09 1.85 14.74
C LEU A 117 24.33 2.27 15.50
N ASP A 118 24.14 2.85 16.69
CA ASP A 118 25.25 3.11 17.59
C ASP A 118 25.78 1.81 18.24
N SER A 119 26.75 1.96 19.15
CA SER A 119 27.34 0.84 19.88
C SER A 119 26.36 0.11 20.79
N ASP A 120 25.31 0.78 21.24
CA ASP A 120 24.29 0.22 22.12
C ASP A 120 23.14 -0.43 21.32
N GLY A 121 23.14 -0.25 20.00
CA GLY A 121 22.15 -0.80 19.07
C GLY A 121 20.94 0.11 18.89
N ASP A 122 21.02 1.36 19.33
CA ASP A 122 19.99 2.36 19.15
C ASP A 122 20.09 3.01 17.78
N TRP A 123 18.93 3.40 17.25
CA TRP A 123 18.83 4.08 15.97
C TRP A 123 19.20 5.54 16.10
N ILE A 124 20.20 5.94 15.32
CA ILE A 124 20.56 7.34 15.19
C ILE A 124 20.32 7.77 13.75
N GLN A 125 19.54 8.83 13.61
CA GLN A 125 19.31 9.49 12.33
C GLN A 125 20.41 10.50 12.03
N LEU A 126 20.89 10.48 10.80
CA LEU A 126 21.78 11.51 10.27
C LEU A 126 20.97 12.57 9.53
N GLU A 127 21.51 13.79 9.51
CA GLU A 127 21.09 14.81 8.56
C GLU A 127 21.26 14.30 7.13
N GLY A 128 20.27 14.57 6.28
CA GLY A 128 20.20 13.95 4.95
C GLY A 128 21.36 14.29 4.02
N ASP A 129 21.96 15.48 4.16
CA ASP A 129 23.15 15.90 3.41
C ASP A 129 24.42 15.16 3.87
N VAL A 130 24.59 14.96 5.17
CA VAL A 130 25.67 14.16 5.75
C VAL A 130 25.58 12.71 5.30
N GLY A 131 24.39 12.11 5.36
CA GLY A 131 24.16 10.74 4.90
C GLY A 131 24.48 10.56 3.40
N LYS A 132 24.05 11.51 2.56
CA LYS A 132 24.39 11.54 1.12
C LYS A 132 25.90 11.64 0.89
N ALA A 133 26.58 12.52 1.63
CA ALA A 133 28.03 12.69 1.50
C ALA A 133 28.82 11.45 1.94
N ILE A 134 28.34 10.72 2.93
CA ILE A 134 28.93 9.45 3.37
C ILE A 134 28.76 8.38 2.30
N LEU A 135 27.54 8.14 1.81
CA LEU A 135 27.31 7.13 0.76
C LEU A 135 28.09 7.42 -0.53
N ALA A 136 28.20 8.69 -0.93
CA ALA A 136 28.96 9.07 -2.12
C ALA A 136 30.48 8.80 -2.00
N ARG A 137 30.99 8.62 -0.78
CA ARG A 137 32.38 8.26 -0.50
C ARG A 137 32.59 6.75 -0.29
N ASP A 138 31.51 5.99 -0.07
CA ASP A 138 31.58 4.62 0.45
C ASP A 138 31.91 3.57 -0.64
N ASP A 139 31.75 3.91 -1.92
CA ASP A 139 32.02 3.01 -3.06
C ASP A 139 33.50 2.56 -3.20
N SER A 140 34.44 3.10 -2.42
CA SER A 140 35.87 2.74 -2.50
C SER A 140 36.47 2.03 -1.27
N TRP A 141 35.76 1.96 -0.13
CA TRP A 141 36.39 1.58 1.15
C TRP A 141 36.18 0.14 1.59
N GLU A 142 35.00 -0.44 1.32
CA GLU A 142 34.79 -1.89 1.54
C GLU A 142 35.76 -2.68 0.65
N GLU A 143 35.97 -2.24 -0.59
CA GLU A 143 36.96 -2.84 -1.50
C GLU A 143 38.40 -2.72 -0.96
N GLU A 144 38.86 -1.55 -0.48
CA GLU A 144 40.23 -1.41 0.04
C GLU A 144 40.56 -2.34 1.23
N LEU A 145 39.60 -2.61 2.12
CA LEU A 145 39.80 -3.51 3.28
C LEU A 145 39.77 -4.99 2.89
N PHE A 146 38.99 -5.38 1.89
CA PHE A 146 39.02 -6.73 1.32
C PHE A 146 40.25 -6.96 0.43
N PHE A 147 40.79 -5.92 -0.23
CA PHE A 147 41.93 -6.04 -1.15
C PHE A 147 43.30 -5.74 -0.53
N GLN A 148 43.39 -5.19 0.69
CA GLN A 148 44.64 -5.21 1.48
C GLN A 148 45.05 -6.62 1.97
N GLU A 149 44.30 -7.67 1.60
CA GLU A 149 44.70 -9.08 1.74
C GLU A 149 45.97 -9.46 0.94
N ARG A 150 46.42 -8.63 -0.01
CA ARG A 150 47.49 -9.04 -0.95
C ARG A 150 48.94 -8.91 -0.47
N GLU A 151 49.24 -8.20 0.61
CA GLU A 151 50.65 -7.94 0.99
C GLU A 151 51.08 -8.40 2.40
N GLY A 152 50.19 -8.87 3.25
CA GLY A 152 50.59 -9.39 4.55
C GLY A 152 49.46 -10.16 5.24
N SER A 153 49.74 -11.40 5.62
CA SER A 153 48.77 -12.35 6.18
C SER A 153 48.11 -11.85 7.48
N ILE A 154 47.00 -11.13 7.34
CA ILE A 154 46.04 -10.91 8.43
C ILE A 154 45.06 -12.08 8.36
N SER A 155 44.85 -12.79 9.47
CA SER A 155 43.87 -13.88 9.48
C SER A 155 42.45 -13.30 9.32
N ILE A 156 41.55 -14.02 8.65
CA ILE A 156 40.14 -13.60 8.47
C ILE A 156 39.46 -13.22 9.82
N ARG A 157 39.93 -13.80 10.93
CA ARG A 157 39.48 -13.48 12.30
C ARG A 157 39.96 -12.11 12.80
N ASP A 158 41.14 -11.67 12.38
CA ASP A 158 41.68 -10.37 12.76
C ASP A 158 41.00 -9.23 11.97
N GLY A 159 40.72 -9.45 10.69
CA GLY A 159 39.97 -8.49 9.85
C GLY A 159 38.53 -8.28 10.33
N THR A 160 37.85 -9.34 10.75
CA THR A 160 36.49 -9.23 11.33
C THR A 160 36.48 -8.50 12.68
N LEU A 161 37.52 -8.63 13.49
CA LEU A 161 37.68 -7.88 14.75
C LEU A 161 37.96 -6.40 14.48
N GLU A 162 38.82 -6.08 13.50
CA GLU A 162 39.11 -4.70 13.11
C GLU A 162 37.89 -4.00 12.53
N LEU A 163 37.11 -4.69 11.68
CA LEU A 163 35.85 -4.18 11.15
C LEU A 163 34.85 -3.87 12.26
N ARG A 164 34.70 -4.75 13.27
CA ARG A 164 33.84 -4.46 14.43
C ARG A 164 34.33 -3.25 15.21
N ARG A 165 35.61 -3.20 15.57
CA ARG A 165 36.19 -2.05 16.31
C ARG A 165 35.97 -0.74 15.56
N ARG A 166 36.14 -0.72 14.23
CA ARG A 166 35.90 0.49 13.43
C ARG A 166 34.42 0.84 13.33
N ARG A 167 33.52 -0.15 13.26
CA ARG A 167 32.07 0.08 13.34
C ARG A 167 31.69 0.72 14.66
N ASP A 168 32.29 0.28 15.76
CA ASP A 168 32.03 0.86 17.09
C ASP A 168 32.62 2.28 17.21
N LEU A 169 33.77 2.56 16.58
CA LEU A 169 34.41 3.89 16.59
C LEU A 169 33.74 4.91 15.64
N TYR A 170 33.23 4.46 14.49
CA TYR A 170 32.68 5.32 13.44
C TYR A 170 31.34 4.78 12.88
N PRO A 171 30.32 4.57 13.73
CA PRO A 171 29.10 3.87 13.34
C PRO A 171 28.30 4.58 12.23
N TRP A 172 28.35 5.92 12.16
CA TRP A 172 27.69 6.73 11.12
C TRP A 172 28.20 6.45 9.71
N ARG A 173 29.43 5.93 9.55
CA ARG A 173 29.95 5.54 8.24
C ARG A 173 29.19 4.38 7.63
N TYR A 174 28.58 3.54 8.46
CA TYR A 174 27.73 2.42 8.03
C TYR A 174 26.26 2.81 7.89
N SER A 175 25.97 4.11 7.83
CA SER A 175 24.62 4.58 7.65
C SER A 175 24.06 4.11 6.31
N LYS A 176 22.77 3.77 6.31
CA LYS A 176 22.03 3.40 5.11
C LYS A 176 20.70 4.16 5.09
N MET A 177 20.15 4.33 3.89
CA MET A 177 18.80 4.85 3.73
C MET A 177 17.78 3.95 4.43
N LEU A 178 16.70 4.52 4.96
CA LEU A 178 15.58 3.81 5.57
C LEU A 178 15.07 2.67 4.69
N HIS A 179 14.90 2.94 3.39
CA HIS A 179 14.51 1.92 2.41
C HIS A 179 15.46 0.71 2.36
N THR A 180 16.77 0.93 2.52
CA THR A 180 17.76 -0.15 2.49
C THR A 180 17.68 -0.98 3.77
N TRP A 181 17.57 -0.35 4.94
CA TRP A 181 17.36 -1.03 6.21
C TRP A 181 16.11 -1.91 6.20
N TRP A 182 15.02 -1.40 5.62
CA TRP A 182 13.79 -2.16 5.45
C TRP A 182 13.98 -3.36 4.52
N LYS A 183 14.60 -3.18 3.36
CA LYS A 183 14.82 -4.28 2.40
C LYS A 183 15.65 -5.43 2.93
N ILE A 184 16.60 -5.18 3.84
CA ILE A 184 17.40 -6.23 4.45
C ILE A 184 16.72 -6.88 5.66
N GLY A 185 15.44 -6.58 5.91
CA GLY A 185 14.64 -7.20 6.96
C GLY A 185 15.07 -6.79 8.36
N PHE A 186 15.63 -5.58 8.52
CA PHE A 186 16.15 -5.16 9.81
C PHE A 186 15.03 -4.77 10.79
N PHE A 187 13.90 -4.29 10.29
CA PHE A 187 12.72 -4.02 11.12
C PHE A 187 11.94 -5.32 11.37
N PRO A 188 11.36 -5.52 12.57
CA PRO A 188 10.59 -6.73 12.84
C PRO A 188 9.37 -6.82 11.92
N GLU A 189 9.24 -7.93 11.21
CA GLU A 189 8.12 -8.18 10.30
C GLU A 189 6.78 -8.05 11.02
N ASN A 190 5.80 -7.45 10.32
CA ASN A 190 4.47 -7.14 10.86
C ASN A 190 4.49 -6.26 12.11
N SER A 191 5.58 -5.55 12.43
CA SER A 191 5.55 -4.54 13.49
C SER A 191 4.79 -3.29 13.06
N LYS A 192 4.42 -2.43 14.01
CA LYS A 192 3.82 -1.11 13.71
C LYS A 192 4.74 -0.29 12.80
N VAL A 193 6.05 -0.38 13.00
CA VAL A 193 7.08 0.28 12.19
C VAL A 193 7.12 -0.31 10.78
N ASP A 194 7.11 -1.63 10.64
CA ASP A 194 7.12 -2.30 9.33
C ASP A 194 5.89 -1.92 8.48
N HIS A 195 4.70 -1.95 9.08
CA HIS A 195 3.46 -1.49 8.43
C HIS A 195 3.52 -0.01 8.04
N ALA A 196 4.08 0.86 8.90
CA ALA A 196 4.26 2.28 8.59
C ALA A 196 5.20 2.49 7.40
N ILE A 197 6.32 1.77 7.32
CA ILE A 197 7.26 1.85 6.19
C ILE A 197 6.59 1.34 4.90
N CYS A 198 5.87 0.20 4.96
CA CYS A 198 5.13 -0.35 3.81
C CYS A 198 4.09 0.65 3.27
N LEU A 199 3.38 1.33 4.17
CA LEU A 199 2.39 2.36 3.83
C LEU A 199 3.06 3.53 3.11
N LEU A 200 4.16 4.05 3.66
CA LEU A 200 4.89 5.19 3.09
C LEU A 200 5.52 4.86 1.73
N ASP A 201 6.04 3.64 1.55
CA ASP A 201 6.54 3.21 0.23
C ASP A 201 5.39 3.06 -0.79
N SER A 202 4.28 2.45 -0.39
CA SER A 202 3.08 2.34 -1.23
C SER A 202 2.54 3.72 -1.63
N TYR A 203 2.53 4.67 -0.69
CA TYR A 203 2.13 6.05 -0.93
C TYR A 203 3.06 6.77 -1.92
N ARG A 204 4.38 6.62 -1.75
CA ARG A 204 5.37 7.17 -2.68
C ARG A 204 5.17 6.60 -4.09
N GLN A 205 4.97 5.29 -4.21
CA GLN A 205 4.69 4.65 -5.49
C GLN A 205 3.39 5.17 -6.12
N PHE A 206 2.34 5.32 -5.31
CA PHE A 206 1.07 5.89 -5.73
C PHE A 206 1.24 7.32 -6.26
N GLN A 207 1.94 8.18 -5.52
CA GLN A 207 2.20 9.57 -5.93
C GLN A 207 2.99 9.65 -7.23
N SER A 208 4.07 8.86 -7.35
CA SER A 208 4.91 8.83 -8.56
C SER A 208 4.09 8.42 -9.80
N LYS A 209 3.29 7.35 -9.69
CA LYS A 209 2.41 6.89 -10.78
C LYS A 209 1.31 7.90 -11.11
N LEU A 210 0.66 8.45 -10.09
CA LEU A 210 -0.38 9.46 -10.27
C LEU A 210 0.19 10.69 -10.98
N LEU A 211 1.38 11.15 -10.57
CA LEU A 211 2.08 12.25 -11.21
C LEU A 211 2.41 11.94 -12.67
N GLY A 212 2.90 10.72 -12.98
CA GLY A 212 3.18 10.30 -14.35
C GLY A 212 1.93 10.27 -15.25
N ILE A 213 0.78 9.86 -14.71
CA ILE A 213 -0.51 9.92 -15.43
C ILE A 213 -0.92 11.38 -15.68
N LEU A 214 -0.82 12.23 -14.66
CA LEU A 214 -1.25 13.63 -14.71
C LEU A 214 -0.32 14.52 -15.55
N SER A 215 1.00 14.28 -15.51
CA SER A 215 2.00 15.06 -16.26
C SER A 215 1.92 14.84 -17.76
N GLY A 216 1.33 13.72 -18.20
CA GLY A 216 1.26 13.37 -19.61
C GLY A 216 2.63 13.11 -20.24
N GLU A 217 3.66 12.79 -19.46
CA GLU A 217 4.98 12.39 -19.99
C GLU A 217 4.94 11.06 -20.77
N GLY A 218 3.82 10.33 -20.74
CA GLY A 218 3.51 9.22 -21.66
C GLY A 218 2.51 9.55 -22.79
N PHE A 219 2.13 10.82 -22.96
CA PHE A 219 1.02 11.24 -23.83
C PHE A 219 1.48 11.65 -25.25
N LEU A 220 2.78 11.93 -25.45
CA LEU A 220 3.33 12.39 -26.73
C LEU A 220 3.87 11.28 -27.64
N GLU A 221 4.08 10.05 -27.14
CA GLU A 221 4.34 8.88 -28.00
C GLU A 221 3.00 8.24 -28.41
N ALA A 222 2.33 8.91 -29.35
CA ALA A 222 1.02 8.56 -29.86
C ALA A 222 1.11 7.54 -31.00
N SER A 223 0.94 6.25 -30.69
CA SER A 223 0.51 5.24 -31.68
C SER A 223 -0.04 3.99 -30.99
N PHE A 224 -1.36 3.82 -31.01
CA PHE A 224 -2.19 2.60 -30.85
C PHE A 224 -1.95 1.59 -29.69
N GLY A 225 -0.89 1.69 -28.87
CA GLY A 225 -0.60 0.78 -27.74
C GLY A 225 -1.03 1.27 -26.34
N ASN A 226 -1.56 2.49 -26.22
CA ASN A 226 -1.66 3.19 -24.93
C ASN A 226 -2.90 2.90 -24.06
N ARG A 227 -3.92 2.18 -24.55
CA ARG A 227 -5.05 1.76 -23.67
C ARG A 227 -4.61 0.73 -22.63
N GLY A 228 -3.76 -0.22 -23.02
CA GLY A 228 -3.22 -1.23 -22.11
C GLY A 228 -2.36 -0.63 -21.01
N ARG A 229 -1.51 0.35 -21.35
CA ARG A 229 -0.66 1.06 -20.38
C ARG A 229 -1.47 1.85 -19.36
N ARG A 230 -2.47 2.62 -19.80
CA ARG A 230 -3.37 3.36 -18.88
C ARG A 230 -4.18 2.43 -17.97
N ALA A 231 -4.66 1.30 -18.49
CA ALA A 231 -5.36 0.31 -17.68
C ALA A 231 -4.40 -0.32 -16.64
N ALA A 232 -3.17 -0.63 -17.03
CA ALA A 232 -2.15 -1.12 -16.10
C ALA A 232 -1.83 -0.09 -15.01
N ASP A 233 -1.62 1.18 -15.36
CA ASP A 233 -1.36 2.26 -14.40
C ASP A 233 -2.53 2.45 -13.42
N ALA A 234 -3.78 2.37 -13.90
CA ALA A 234 -4.97 2.42 -13.05
C ALA A 234 -5.08 1.20 -12.10
N ILE A 235 -4.73 -0.01 -12.57
CA ILE A 235 -4.66 -1.21 -11.73
C ILE A 235 -3.59 -1.03 -10.66
N HIS A 236 -2.41 -0.52 -11.01
CA HIS A 236 -1.34 -0.26 -10.05
C HIS A 236 -1.73 0.79 -9.02
N LEU A 237 -2.35 1.90 -9.43
CA LEU A 237 -2.86 2.91 -8.49
C LEU A 237 -3.90 2.32 -7.53
N SER A 238 -4.83 1.51 -8.05
CA SER A 238 -5.84 0.85 -7.22
C SER A 238 -5.22 -0.14 -6.24
N ARG A 239 -4.18 -0.87 -6.67
CA ARG A 239 -3.43 -1.79 -5.82
C ARG A 239 -2.71 -1.05 -4.70
N ASP A 240 -2.01 0.03 -5.02
CA ASP A 240 -1.27 0.82 -4.03
C ASP A 240 -2.24 1.48 -3.03
N ALA A 241 -3.36 2.03 -3.51
CA ALA A 241 -4.44 2.55 -2.66
C ALA A 241 -5.02 1.49 -1.70
N TYR A 242 -5.27 0.28 -2.21
CA TYR A 242 -5.72 -0.84 -1.39
C TYR A 242 -4.71 -1.18 -0.28
N TRP A 243 -3.42 -1.28 -0.63
CA TRP A 243 -2.37 -1.56 0.35
C TRP A 243 -2.25 -0.47 1.40
N ILE A 244 -2.30 0.81 1.02
CA ILE A 244 -2.30 1.92 1.99
C ILE A 244 -3.41 1.75 3.03
N GLY A 245 -4.63 1.45 2.59
CA GLY A 245 -5.76 1.20 3.51
C GLY A 245 -5.56 -0.03 4.40
N ARG A 246 -4.96 -1.10 3.87
CA ARG A 246 -4.67 -2.32 4.64
C ARG A 246 -3.59 -2.11 5.70
N GLU A 247 -2.51 -1.42 5.35
CA GLU A 247 -1.44 -1.10 6.29
C GLU A 247 -1.94 -0.15 7.38
N TYR A 248 -2.74 0.86 7.01
CA TYR A 248 -3.38 1.76 7.96
C TYR A 248 -4.26 1.02 8.98
N GLU A 249 -5.12 0.12 8.49
CA GLU A 249 -5.95 -0.73 9.34
C GLU A 249 -5.09 -1.61 10.26
N ALA A 250 -3.99 -2.17 9.76
CA ALA A 250 -3.07 -2.99 10.54
C ALA A 250 -2.40 -2.20 11.67
N ILE A 251 -1.94 -0.98 11.40
CA ILE A 251 -1.36 -0.08 12.41
C ILE A 251 -2.36 0.20 13.52
N LEU A 252 -3.59 0.59 13.18
CA LEU A 252 -4.65 0.87 14.17
C LEU A 252 -5.00 -0.37 15.00
N LYS A 253 -5.05 -1.54 14.38
CA LYS A 253 -5.45 -2.78 15.06
C LYS A 253 -4.34 -3.43 15.87
N LYS A 254 -3.10 -2.96 15.73
CA LYS A 254 -1.93 -3.63 16.32
C LYS A 254 -2.01 -3.72 17.84
N GLU A 255 -2.61 -2.72 18.49
CA GLU A 255 -2.84 -2.73 19.95
C GLU A 255 -3.74 -3.89 20.42
N TYR A 256 -4.62 -4.42 19.56
CA TYR A 256 -5.54 -5.50 19.89
C TYR A 256 -4.98 -6.90 19.59
N GLU A 257 -3.82 -7.00 18.95
CA GLU A 257 -3.21 -8.27 18.56
C GLU A 257 -3.02 -9.24 19.76
N PRO A 258 -2.58 -8.79 20.96
CA PRO A 258 -2.49 -9.67 22.12
C PRO A 258 -3.84 -10.27 22.55
N HIS A 259 -4.95 -9.57 22.32
CA HIS A 259 -6.30 -10.09 22.58
C HIS A 259 -6.70 -11.12 21.53
N ALA A 260 -6.43 -10.85 20.25
CA ALA A 260 -6.68 -11.78 19.16
C ALA A 260 -5.92 -13.11 19.35
N VAL A 261 -4.64 -13.05 19.69
CA VAL A 261 -3.81 -14.24 19.96
C VAL A 261 -4.36 -15.05 21.14
N ARG A 262 -4.77 -14.39 22.23
CA ARG A 262 -5.43 -15.07 23.37
C ARG A 262 -6.74 -15.73 22.97
N GLY A 263 -7.55 -15.06 22.15
CA GLY A 263 -8.78 -15.61 21.58
C GLY A 263 -8.52 -16.88 20.77
N LEU A 264 -7.53 -16.84 19.87
CA LEU A 264 -7.11 -18.00 19.07
C LEU A 264 -6.65 -19.17 19.93
N LYS A 265 -5.83 -18.91 20.97
CA LYS A 265 -5.39 -19.95 21.91
C LYS A 265 -6.58 -20.59 22.61
N THR A 266 -7.55 -19.78 23.03
CA THR A 266 -8.77 -20.27 23.69
C THR A 266 -9.60 -21.14 22.76
N ILE A 267 -9.78 -20.72 21.50
CA ILE A 267 -10.49 -21.50 20.47
C ILE A 267 -9.78 -22.83 20.21
N LYS A 268 -8.45 -22.82 20.03
CA LYS A 268 -7.66 -24.05 19.83
C LYS A 268 -7.79 -24.99 21.03
N GLY A 269 -7.67 -24.48 22.26
CA GLY A 269 -7.85 -25.27 23.47
C GLY A 269 -9.25 -25.89 23.57
N ALA A 270 -10.29 -25.15 23.20
CA ALA A 270 -11.66 -25.67 23.14
C ALA A 270 -11.80 -26.79 22.10
N GLN A 271 -11.19 -26.64 20.92
CA GLN A 271 -11.19 -27.66 19.86
C GLN A 271 -10.43 -28.92 20.30
N GLU A 272 -9.27 -28.78 20.93
CA GLU A 272 -8.47 -29.90 21.44
C GLU A 272 -9.21 -30.65 22.55
N SER A 273 -9.83 -29.93 23.48
CA SER A 273 -10.66 -30.52 24.53
C SER A 273 -11.85 -31.28 23.93
N ALA A 274 -12.54 -30.71 22.94
CA ALA A 274 -13.61 -31.38 22.23
C ALA A 274 -13.13 -32.65 21.51
N LYS A 275 -11.95 -32.61 20.86
CA LYS A 275 -11.32 -33.80 20.25
C LYS A 275 -11.00 -34.87 21.29
N ALA A 276 -10.39 -34.50 22.41
CA ALA A 276 -10.04 -35.44 23.49
C ALA A 276 -11.28 -36.11 24.11
N ILE A 277 -12.33 -35.33 24.37
CA ILE A 277 -13.62 -35.83 24.86
C ILE A 277 -14.25 -36.78 23.82
N ASN A 278 -14.25 -36.39 22.54
CA ASN A 278 -14.76 -37.23 21.46
C ASN A 278 -14.00 -38.55 21.34
N ALA A 279 -12.66 -38.53 21.46
CA ALA A 279 -11.82 -39.71 21.44
C ALA A 279 -12.11 -40.63 22.64
N LYS A 280 -12.22 -40.09 23.86
CA LYS A 280 -12.57 -40.85 25.07
C LYS A 280 -13.92 -41.55 24.94
N HIS A 281 -14.89 -40.90 24.33
CA HIS A 281 -16.23 -41.47 24.11
C HIS A 281 -16.36 -42.28 22.81
N ALA A 282 -15.32 -42.39 21.99
CA ALA A 282 -15.40 -43.04 20.67
C ALA A 282 -15.77 -44.53 20.80
N LYS A 283 -15.14 -45.26 21.75
CA LYS A 283 -15.41 -46.69 21.96
C LYS A 283 -16.88 -46.94 22.32
N MET A 284 -17.42 -46.17 23.27
CA MET A 284 -18.83 -46.27 23.67
C MET A 284 -19.78 -45.82 22.56
N ARG A 285 -19.41 -44.79 21.80
CA ARG A 285 -20.20 -44.32 20.64
C ARG A 285 -20.29 -45.38 19.55
N ASN A 286 -19.18 -46.02 19.21
CA ASN A 286 -19.13 -47.10 18.23
C ASN A 286 -19.91 -48.33 18.71
N LEU A 287 -19.84 -48.65 20.01
CA LEU A 287 -20.63 -49.73 20.59
C LEU A 287 -22.14 -49.45 20.47
N ARG A 288 -22.58 -48.22 20.79
CA ARG A 288 -23.97 -47.77 20.57
C ARG A 288 -24.37 -47.88 19.11
N PHE A 289 -23.53 -47.44 18.17
CA PHE A 289 -23.86 -47.47 16.74
C PHE A 289 -23.99 -48.91 16.22
N ARG A 290 -23.06 -49.80 16.57
CA ARG A 290 -23.17 -51.23 16.23
C ARG A 290 -24.45 -51.85 16.80
N ARG A 291 -24.79 -51.50 18.05
CA ARG A 291 -26.00 -52.02 18.69
C ARG A 291 -27.28 -51.48 18.04
N MET A 292 -27.31 -50.18 17.74
CA MET A 292 -28.40 -49.53 17.01
C MET A 292 -28.56 -50.09 15.59
N GLU A 293 -27.47 -50.37 14.86
CA GLU A 293 -27.52 -51.01 13.54
C GLU A 293 -28.25 -52.35 13.56
N HIS A 294 -28.05 -53.14 14.62
CA HIS A 294 -28.71 -54.43 14.77
C HIS A 294 -30.19 -54.30 15.19
N LEU A 295 -30.52 -53.36 16.08
CA LEU A 295 -31.85 -53.23 16.68
C LEU A 295 -32.83 -52.40 15.85
N VAL A 296 -32.36 -51.38 15.14
CA VAL A 296 -33.22 -50.43 14.40
C VAL A 296 -34.08 -51.12 13.33
N PRO A 297 -33.60 -52.09 12.53
CA PRO A 297 -34.43 -52.77 11.53
C PRO A 297 -35.65 -53.49 12.11
N ALA A 298 -35.54 -54.00 13.35
CA ALA A 298 -36.61 -54.76 13.98
C ALA A 298 -37.51 -53.91 14.90
N LEU A 299 -36.94 -52.92 15.60
CA LEU A 299 -37.63 -52.19 16.67
C LEU A 299 -37.95 -50.72 16.34
N GLY A 300 -37.32 -50.16 15.30
CA GLY A 300 -37.32 -48.73 15.03
C GLY A 300 -36.40 -47.94 15.97
N VAL A 301 -36.09 -46.69 15.60
CA VAL A 301 -35.05 -45.87 16.24
C VAL A 301 -35.32 -45.59 17.72
N ASP A 302 -36.57 -45.29 18.09
CA ASP A 302 -36.93 -44.92 19.46
C ASP A 302 -36.83 -46.08 20.44
N ARG A 303 -37.39 -47.24 20.08
CA ARG A 303 -37.33 -48.44 20.93
C ARG A 303 -35.93 -49.03 20.98
N ALA A 304 -35.17 -48.97 19.88
CA ALA A 304 -33.77 -49.38 19.87
C ALA A 304 -32.90 -48.52 20.80
N ALA A 305 -33.11 -47.20 20.82
CA ALA A 305 -32.37 -46.30 21.71
C ALA A 305 -32.71 -46.53 23.19
N ALA A 306 -33.98 -46.79 23.53
CA ALA A 306 -34.41 -47.15 24.88
C ALA A 306 -33.80 -48.50 25.33
N GLN A 307 -33.77 -49.50 24.43
CA GLN A 307 -33.11 -50.77 24.70
C GLN A 307 -31.61 -50.59 25.00
N CYS A 308 -30.89 -49.77 24.23
CA CYS A 308 -29.49 -49.46 24.52
C CYS A 308 -29.30 -48.75 25.88
N GLU A 309 -30.26 -47.94 26.35
CA GLU A 309 -30.22 -47.34 27.68
C GLU A 309 -30.35 -48.40 28.78
N THR A 310 -31.28 -49.36 28.62
CA THR A 310 -31.42 -50.48 29.57
C THR A 310 -30.16 -51.36 29.63
N GLU A 311 -29.40 -51.44 28.54
CA GLU A 311 -28.10 -52.12 28.46
C GLU A 311 -26.94 -51.29 29.06
N GLY A 312 -27.23 -50.14 29.68
CA GLY A 312 -26.23 -49.28 30.31
C GLY A 312 -25.38 -48.50 29.30
N LEU A 313 -25.78 -48.43 28.03
CA LEU A 313 -25.00 -47.73 27.00
C LEU A 313 -25.18 -46.21 27.07
N GLY A 314 -26.08 -45.69 27.90
CA GLY A 314 -26.28 -44.25 28.15
C GLY A 314 -27.71 -43.79 27.85
N LYS A 315 -27.99 -42.49 28.03
CA LYS A 315 -29.35 -41.95 27.92
C LYS A 315 -29.95 -42.10 26.52
N TRP A 316 -31.17 -42.61 26.42
CA TRP A 316 -31.82 -42.94 25.14
C TRP A 316 -31.91 -41.74 24.19
N GLU A 317 -32.26 -40.55 24.68
CA GLU A 317 -32.36 -39.32 23.87
C GLU A 317 -31.03 -38.92 23.23
N SER A 318 -29.92 -39.13 23.94
CA SER A 318 -28.58 -38.85 23.44
C SER A 318 -28.18 -39.85 22.37
N ILE A 319 -28.54 -41.13 22.55
CA ILE A 319 -28.26 -42.20 21.59
C ILE A 319 -29.04 -41.94 20.29
N LYS A 320 -30.34 -41.62 20.40
CA LYS A 320 -31.20 -41.23 19.27
C LYS A 320 -30.60 -40.05 18.48
N ARG A 321 -30.20 -38.97 19.18
CA ARG A 321 -29.59 -37.78 18.53
C ARG A 321 -28.25 -38.09 17.87
N GLN A 322 -27.43 -38.97 18.44
CA GLN A 322 -26.16 -39.39 17.83
C GLN A 322 -26.40 -40.25 16.59
N TRP A 323 -27.35 -41.18 16.66
CA TRP A 323 -27.73 -42.06 15.54
C TRP A 323 -28.30 -41.29 14.35
N ASN A 324 -29.19 -40.34 14.59
CA ASN A 324 -29.78 -39.53 13.53
C ASN A 324 -28.75 -38.64 12.82
N ARG A 325 -27.74 -38.14 13.53
CA ARG A 325 -26.60 -37.42 12.92
C ARG A 325 -25.73 -38.35 12.07
N TYR A 326 -25.40 -39.52 12.62
CA TYR A 326 -24.63 -40.55 11.92
C TYR A 326 -25.27 -40.96 10.59
N LYS A 327 -26.59 -41.20 10.56
CA LYS A 327 -27.31 -41.57 9.32
C LYS A 327 -27.46 -40.43 8.32
N LYS A 328 -27.38 -39.17 8.74
CA LYS A 328 -27.41 -37.99 7.85
C LYS A 328 -26.06 -37.66 7.21
N GLY A 329 -25.01 -38.45 7.48
CA GLY A 329 -23.66 -38.21 6.94
C GLY A 329 -23.00 -36.93 7.48
N THR A 330 -23.52 -36.39 8.59
CA THR A 330 -22.94 -35.21 9.27
C THR A 330 -22.14 -35.72 10.47
N PRO A 331 -20.79 -35.71 10.42
CA PRO A 331 -19.96 -36.20 11.53
C PRO A 331 -20.20 -35.45 12.85
#